data_AF-A0A4R4M964-F1
#
_entry.id   AF-A0A4R4M964-F1
#
_cell.length_a   1.000
_cell.length_b   1.000
_cell.length_c   1.000
_cell.angle_alpha   90.00
_cell.angle_beta   90.00
_cell.angle_gamma   90.00
#
_symmetry.space_group_name_H-M   'P 1'
#
loop_
_entity.id
_entity.type
_entity.pdbx_description
1 polymer ?
#
loop_
_entity_poly.entity_id
_entity_poly.type
_entity_poly.pdbx_seq_one_letter_code
_entity_poly.pdbx_strand_id
1 'polypeptide(L)'
;MTDALAEPRVVRDAALDWVKFDARIARDGSIDPVDKALYAALASFADSRDRDTDGEDVPTRATLAACIGRSVDTVDRATQRLEKLGVVRVERRRNPKNPKSHLPSIYTLLDHEWWDDRAAARTARRRTARGSRTDAARGSRTDAARGSRTDAARGSRTDAAVLLPPKNEVKNPPPPQVTHTPRSEVAGVETGEGEDLVRDDKRPAVDEALVADILRMRNDWVRSDVVKALGHPRVTERPAELVAAAFRIVAGDDATDSPGRLTAAGPWWAEAARTARPKRPALPDRCDDARHDANVPHDRMLYDDQGRASRCPICHPAVALTGARSPSTPAQEAVTP
;
A
#
# COMPACT_ATOMS: atom_id res chain seq x y z
N MET A 1 -14.42 43.48 -11.28
CA MET A 1 -14.26 42.96 -9.90
C MET A 1 -14.81 41.55 -9.90
N THR A 2 -13.94 40.56 -10.13
CA THR A 2 -14.32 39.15 -10.10
C THR A 2 -14.47 38.73 -8.64
N ASP A 3 -15.71 38.46 -8.24
CA ASP A 3 -16.01 37.75 -7.00
C ASP A 3 -15.25 36.42 -7.03
N ALA A 4 -14.17 36.35 -6.27
CA ALA A 4 -13.48 35.10 -6.03
C ALA A 4 -14.47 34.23 -5.25
N LEU A 5 -15.07 33.25 -5.95
CA LEU A 5 -15.96 32.26 -5.37
C LEU A 5 -15.30 31.71 -4.10
N ALA A 6 -15.80 32.15 -2.95
CA ALA A 6 -15.25 31.78 -1.66
C ALA A 6 -15.28 30.25 -1.56
N GLU A 7 -14.11 29.65 -1.34
CA GLU A 7 -14.02 28.20 -1.18
C GLU A 7 -15.00 27.75 -0.09
N PRO A 8 -15.77 26.67 -0.30
CA PRO A 8 -16.77 26.22 0.65
C PRO A 8 -16.11 25.97 2.00
N ARG A 9 -16.43 26.83 2.97
CA ARG A 9 -15.91 26.75 4.33
C ARG A 9 -16.89 25.93 5.16
N VAL A 10 -16.44 24.76 5.61
CA VAL A 10 -17.24 23.93 6.51
C VAL A 10 -17.30 24.63 7.87
N VAL A 11 -18.43 25.27 8.16
CA VAL A 11 -18.75 25.77 9.51
C VAL A 11 -19.37 24.61 10.27
N ARG A 12 -18.74 24.22 11.37
CA ARG A 12 -19.27 23.17 12.25
C ARG A 12 -20.08 23.80 13.36
N ASP A 13 -21.10 23.08 13.82
CA ASP A 13 -21.85 23.43 15.03
C ASP A 13 -20.89 23.46 16.22
N ALA A 14 -21.03 24.47 17.08
CA ALA A 14 -20.20 24.64 18.27
C ALA A 14 -20.42 23.51 19.30
N ALA A 15 -21.56 22.81 19.24
CA ALA A 15 -21.89 21.70 20.14
C ALA A 15 -21.26 20.36 19.73
N LEU A 16 -20.59 20.28 18.58
CA LEU A 16 -20.11 19.01 18.04
C LEU A 16 -18.65 18.79 18.45
N ASP A 17 -18.44 17.96 19.48
CA ASP A 17 -17.11 17.55 19.90
C ASP A 17 -16.42 16.79 18.77
N TRP A 18 -15.25 17.27 18.37
CA TRP A 18 -14.50 16.70 17.26
C TRP A 18 -13.03 16.58 17.63
N VAL A 19 -12.44 15.49 17.14
CA VAL A 19 -11.04 15.18 17.37
C VAL A 19 -10.29 15.22 16.04
N LYS A 20 -9.10 15.82 16.03
CA LYS A 20 -8.18 15.73 14.90
C LYS A 20 -7.53 14.35 14.89
N PHE A 21 -7.83 13.57 13.86
CA PHE A 21 -7.24 12.25 13.62
C PHE A 21 -6.46 12.25 12.30
N ASP A 22 -5.19 11.84 12.31
CA ASP A 22 -4.38 11.79 11.09
C ASP A 22 -4.89 10.67 10.16
N ALA A 23 -5.34 11.06 8.96
CA ALA A 23 -5.86 10.14 7.95
C ALA A 23 -4.83 9.10 7.48
N ARG A 24 -3.52 9.34 7.62
CA ARG A 24 -2.47 8.36 7.32
C ARG A 24 -2.47 7.27 8.37
N ILE A 25 -2.50 7.61 9.66
CA ILE A 25 -2.63 6.62 10.73
C ILE A 25 -3.91 5.81 10.52
N ALA A 26 -5.01 6.46 10.12
CA ALA A 26 -6.26 5.76 9.80
C ALA A 26 -6.11 4.73 8.68
N ARG A 27 -5.49 5.15 7.56
CA ARG A 27 -5.44 4.39 6.31
C ARG A 27 -4.26 3.44 6.21
N ASP A 28 -3.23 3.61 7.03
CA ASP A 28 -2.04 2.77 7.00
C ASP A 28 -2.38 1.37 7.49
N GLY A 29 -2.41 0.41 6.57
CA GLY A 29 -2.72 -0.99 6.88
C GLY A 29 -1.61 -1.72 7.63
N SER A 30 -0.45 -1.11 7.84
CA SER A 30 0.66 -1.68 8.62
C SER A 30 0.56 -1.38 10.12
N ILE A 31 -0.19 -0.33 10.49
CA ILE A 31 -0.43 0.03 11.89
C ILE A 31 -1.53 -0.89 12.44
N ASP A 32 -1.28 -1.48 13.60
CA ASP A 32 -2.23 -2.37 14.26
C ASP A 32 -3.55 -1.62 14.58
N PRO A 33 -4.73 -2.24 14.38
CA PRO A 33 -6.00 -1.60 14.72
C PRO A 33 -6.10 -1.11 16.16
N VAL A 34 -5.46 -1.80 17.12
CA VAL A 34 -5.41 -1.40 18.53
C VAL A 34 -4.58 -0.13 18.71
N ASP A 35 -3.48 0.00 17.97
CA ASP A 35 -2.62 1.19 18.01
C ASP A 35 -3.38 2.41 17.47
N LYS A 36 -4.18 2.22 16.41
CA LYS A 36 -5.06 3.28 15.86
C LYS A 36 -6.15 3.69 16.86
N ALA A 37 -6.77 2.71 17.52
CA ALA A 37 -7.80 2.97 18.53
C ALA A 37 -7.20 3.72 19.74
N LEU A 38 -6.03 3.32 20.20
CA LEU A 38 -5.32 4.01 21.28
C LEU A 38 -4.94 5.44 20.87
N TYR A 39 -4.43 5.63 19.66
CA TYR A 39 -4.14 6.96 19.14
C TYR A 39 -5.40 7.84 19.06
N ALA A 40 -6.55 7.28 18.68
CA ALA A 40 -7.83 8.00 18.66
C ALA A 40 -8.25 8.44 20.06
N ALA A 41 -8.12 7.54 21.04
CA ALA A 41 -8.41 7.84 22.44
C ALA A 41 -7.47 8.92 22.98
N LEU A 42 -6.17 8.83 22.73
CA LEU A 42 -5.22 9.89 23.14
C LEU A 42 -5.59 11.23 22.50
N ALA A 43 -5.97 11.24 21.22
CA ALA A 43 -6.37 12.45 20.52
C ALA A 43 -7.66 13.08 21.06
N SER A 44 -8.53 12.33 21.76
CA SER A 44 -9.72 12.90 22.41
C SER A 44 -9.42 13.58 23.74
N PHE A 45 -8.32 13.25 24.40
CA PHE A 45 -7.85 13.92 25.61
C PHE A 45 -6.83 15.03 25.33
N ALA A 46 -6.21 15.01 24.15
CA ALA A 46 -5.19 15.99 23.80
C ALA A 46 -5.78 17.36 23.47
N ASP A 47 -5.12 18.43 23.90
CA ASP A 47 -5.53 19.78 23.54
C ASP A 47 -5.46 19.97 22.00
N SER A 48 -6.46 20.68 21.47
CA SER A 48 -6.62 20.85 20.03
C SER A 48 -5.55 21.72 19.36
N ARG A 49 -4.86 22.55 20.16
CA ARG A 49 -3.76 23.44 19.76
C ARG A 49 -2.41 22.77 19.98
N ASP A 50 -2.12 22.37 21.21
CA ASP A 50 -0.77 21.95 21.60
C ASP A 50 -0.53 20.44 21.42
N ARG A 51 -1.60 19.67 21.21
CA ARG A 51 -1.58 18.22 20.93
C ARG A 51 -0.92 17.39 22.04
N ASP A 52 -0.92 17.86 23.27
CA ASP A 52 -0.52 17.14 24.47
C ASP A 52 -1.70 16.94 25.43
N THR A 53 -1.51 16.04 26.39
CA THR A 53 -2.51 15.70 27.41
C THR A 53 -2.14 16.28 28.78
N ASP A 54 -1.50 17.45 28.85
CA ASP A 54 -1.01 18.02 30.11
C ASP A 54 -2.07 18.87 30.87
N GLY A 55 -3.26 19.00 30.31
CA GLY A 55 -4.40 19.74 30.87
C GLY A 55 -5.04 19.08 32.10
N GLU A 56 -6.22 19.57 32.49
CA GLU A 56 -6.92 19.12 33.70
C GLU A 56 -7.34 17.64 33.67
N ASP A 57 -7.52 17.07 32.48
CA ASP A 57 -7.99 15.69 32.29
C ASP A 57 -6.90 14.79 31.70
N VAL A 58 -5.79 14.63 32.42
CA VAL A 58 -4.70 13.72 32.01
C VAL A 58 -5.17 12.27 32.09
N PRO A 59 -5.24 11.53 30.97
CA PRO A 59 -5.83 10.20 30.97
C PRO A 59 -4.91 9.19 31.67
N THR A 60 -5.48 8.43 32.61
CA THR A 60 -4.75 7.31 33.21
C THR A 60 -4.68 6.12 32.24
N ARG A 61 -3.72 5.21 32.45
CA ARG A 61 -3.64 3.97 31.66
C ARG A 61 -4.93 3.13 31.74
N ALA A 62 -5.60 3.12 32.89
CA ALA A 62 -6.87 2.42 33.07
C ALA A 62 -8.01 3.10 32.28
N THR A 63 -8.03 4.45 32.26
CA THR A 63 -8.97 5.22 31.44
C THR A 63 -8.80 4.90 29.96
N LEU A 64 -7.56 4.93 29.45
CA LEU A 64 -7.26 4.60 28.05
C LEU A 64 -7.66 3.16 27.70
N ALA A 65 -7.39 2.22 28.60
CA ALA A 65 -7.77 0.81 28.45
C ALA A 65 -9.29 0.64 28.32
N ALA A 66 -10.06 1.35 29.16
CA ALA A 66 -11.52 1.38 29.09
C ALA A 66 -12.02 1.99 27.78
N CYS A 67 -11.43 3.11 27.33
CA CYS A 67 -11.80 3.77 26.07
C CYS A 67 -11.68 2.85 24.85
N ILE A 68 -10.65 1.99 24.81
CA ILE A 68 -10.42 1.10 23.67
C ILE A 68 -10.96 -0.32 23.88
N GLY A 69 -11.55 -0.62 25.04
CA GLY A 69 -12.05 -1.96 25.39
C GLY A 69 -10.96 -3.02 25.46
N ARG A 70 -9.78 -2.69 26.00
CA ARG A 70 -8.62 -3.60 26.13
C ARG A 70 -8.04 -3.58 27.54
N SER A 71 -7.07 -4.46 27.81
CA SER A 71 -6.34 -4.50 29.07
C SER A 71 -5.28 -3.37 29.16
N VAL A 72 -4.89 -3.02 30.39
CA VAL A 72 -3.80 -2.04 30.63
C VAL A 72 -2.48 -2.47 29.99
N ASP A 73 -2.15 -3.77 30.05
CA ASP A 73 -0.95 -4.31 29.39
C ASP A 73 -1.00 -4.12 27.86
N THR A 74 -2.18 -4.24 27.26
CA THR A 74 -2.36 -3.96 25.83
C THR A 74 -2.09 -2.49 25.51
N VAL A 75 -2.55 -1.58 26.37
CA VAL A 75 -2.26 -0.14 26.25
C VAL A 75 -0.76 0.12 26.34
N ASP A 76 -0.06 -0.51 27.29
CA ASP A 76 1.38 -0.32 27.47
C ASP A 76 2.17 -0.80 26.23
N ARG A 77 1.82 -1.97 25.68
CA ARG A 77 2.44 -2.49 24.45
C ARG A 77 2.14 -1.61 23.23
N ALA A 78 0.89 -1.16 23.07
CA ALA A 78 0.49 -0.26 21.99
C ALA A 78 1.19 1.10 22.09
N THR A 79 1.30 1.65 23.30
CA THR A 79 2.01 2.90 23.59
C THR A 79 3.48 2.80 23.16
N GLN A 80 4.17 1.71 23.50
CA GLN A 80 5.56 1.49 23.08
C GLN A 80 5.71 1.39 21.55
N ARG A 81 4.75 0.75 20.87
CA ARG A 81 4.75 0.69 19.39
C ARG A 81 4.53 2.07 18.76
N LEU A 82 3.59 2.86 19.26
CA LEU A 82 3.34 4.23 18.82
C LEU A 82 4.56 5.14 19.08
N GLU A 83 5.24 4.97 20.20
CA GLU A 83 6.49 5.68 20.52
C GLU A 83 7.61 5.31 19.55
N LYS A 84 7.78 4.01 19.25
CA LYS A 84 8.74 3.51 18.25
C LYS A 84 8.44 4.02 16.83
N LEU A 85 7.16 4.17 16.48
CA LEU A 85 6.72 4.76 15.21
C LEU A 85 6.94 6.27 15.14
N GLY A 86 7.27 6.92 16.27
CA GLY A 86 7.47 8.36 16.33
C GLY A 86 6.19 9.17 16.18
N VAL A 87 5.02 8.58 16.45
CA VAL A 87 3.72 9.26 16.38
C VAL A 87 3.26 9.80 17.73
N VAL A 88 3.78 9.26 18.83
CA VAL A 88 3.50 9.69 20.20
C VAL A 88 4.81 9.77 20.99
N ARG A 89 4.98 10.82 21.79
CA ARG A 89 6.02 10.91 22.81
C ARG A 89 5.38 10.76 24.19
N VAL A 90 6.01 9.98 25.07
CA VAL A 90 5.44 9.67 26.39
C VAL A 90 6.37 10.16 27.50
N GLU A 91 5.93 11.16 28.25
CA GLU A 91 6.61 11.61 29.46
C GLU A 91 6.11 10.81 30.67
N ARG A 92 6.94 9.86 31.12
CA ARG A 92 6.62 8.99 32.25
C ARG A 92 6.97 9.70 33.55
N ARG A 93 5.95 10.10 34.32
CA ARG A 93 6.13 10.82 35.58
C ARG A 93 6.16 9.87 36.79
N ARG A 94 7.14 10.05 37.66
CA ARG A 94 7.19 9.39 38.97
C ARG A 94 6.77 10.37 40.05
N ASN A 95 6.02 9.91 41.05
CA ASN A 95 5.68 10.76 42.18
C ASN A 95 6.93 11.00 43.04
N PRO A 96 7.38 12.26 43.23
CA PRO A 96 8.59 12.54 44.00
C PRO A 96 8.44 12.18 45.48
N LYS A 97 7.21 12.20 46.03
CA LYS A 97 6.94 11.82 47.42
C LYS A 97 6.79 10.31 47.61
N ASN A 98 6.44 9.59 46.55
CA ASN A 98 6.29 8.14 46.58
C ASN A 98 6.81 7.51 45.28
N PRO A 99 8.09 7.13 45.21
CA PRO A 99 8.70 6.56 44.01
C PRO A 99 8.03 5.28 43.49
N LYS A 100 7.25 4.58 44.34
CA LYS A 100 6.48 3.38 43.96
C LYS A 100 5.17 3.72 43.26
N SER A 101 4.68 4.95 43.38
CA SER A 101 3.48 5.43 42.71
C SER A 101 3.85 6.11 41.40
N HIS A 102 3.29 5.62 40.30
CA HIS A 102 3.36 6.28 39.01
C HIS A 102 2.28 7.37 38.93
N LEU A 103 2.66 8.58 38.53
CA LEU A 103 1.69 9.60 38.15
C LEU A 103 1.17 9.28 36.74
N PRO A 104 0.00 9.82 36.34
CA PRO A 104 -0.42 9.77 34.95
C PRO A 104 0.69 10.27 34.02
N SER A 105 0.97 9.52 32.96
CA SER A 105 1.91 9.93 31.93
C SER A 105 1.32 11.07 31.11
N ILE A 106 2.16 11.99 30.65
CA ILE A 106 1.77 13.00 29.68
C ILE A 106 2.10 12.45 28.29
N TYR A 107 1.16 12.56 27.36
CA TYR A 107 1.31 12.11 25.99
C TYR A 107 1.33 13.32 25.07
N THR A 108 2.32 13.40 24.17
CA THR A 108 2.39 14.43 23.12
C THR A 108 2.23 13.76 21.77
N LEU A 109 1.27 14.21 20.97
CA LEU A 109 1.01 13.70 19.63
C LEU A 109 1.85 14.46 18.60
N LEU A 110 2.72 13.73 17.90
CA LEU A 110 3.69 14.31 16.96
C LEU A 110 3.15 14.40 15.53
N ASP A 111 1.84 14.31 15.34
CA ASP A 111 1.22 14.36 14.01
C ASP A 111 1.22 15.77 13.40
N HIS A 112 1.24 16.80 14.25
CA HIS A 112 1.27 18.19 13.81
C HIS A 112 2.59 18.54 13.10
N GLU A 113 3.74 18.09 13.62
CA GLU A 113 5.05 18.28 12.97
C GLU A 113 5.03 17.69 11.55
N TRP A 114 4.44 16.51 11.41
CA TRP A 114 4.28 15.85 10.11
C TRP A 114 3.31 16.58 9.17
N TRP A 115 2.36 17.36 9.70
CA TRP A 115 1.44 18.18 8.91
C TRP A 115 2.15 19.42 8.40
N ASP A 116 2.94 20.06 9.25
CA ASP A 116 3.72 21.26 8.92
C ASP A 116 4.76 20.96 7.85
N ASP A 117 5.53 19.87 8.01
CA ASP A 117 6.48 19.41 7.00
C ASP A 117 5.80 19.16 5.64
N ARG A 118 4.60 18.58 5.65
CA ARG A 118 3.82 18.35 4.43
C ARG A 118 3.25 19.64 3.85
N ALA A 119 2.77 20.55 4.67
CA ALA A 119 2.27 21.85 4.23
C ALA A 119 3.41 22.66 3.59
N ALA A 120 4.59 22.62 4.19
CA ALA A 120 5.82 23.17 3.64
C ALA A 120 6.18 22.51 2.29
N ALA A 121 6.20 21.17 2.22
CA ALA A 121 6.50 20.44 0.99
C ALA A 121 5.49 20.73 -0.15
N ARG A 122 4.18 20.81 0.15
CA ARG A 122 3.16 21.21 -0.83
C ARG A 122 3.35 22.65 -1.31
N THR A 123 3.74 23.55 -0.42
CA THR A 123 4.02 24.95 -0.77
C THR A 123 5.28 25.06 -1.62
N ALA A 124 6.33 24.30 -1.31
CA ALA A 124 7.54 24.20 -2.13
C ALA A 124 7.23 23.67 -3.53
N ARG A 125 6.45 22.58 -3.65
CA ARG A 125 6.01 22.03 -4.96
C ARG A 125 5.19 23.03 -5.78
N ARG A 126 4.31 23.81 -5.14
CA ARG A 126 3.55 24.87 -5.82
C ARG A 126 4.47 26.00 -6.29
N ARG A 127 5.48 26.37 -5.51
CA ARG A 127 6.48 27.38 -5.88
C ARG A 127 7.32 26.92 -7.08
N THR A 128 7.82 25.68 -7.09
CA THR A 128 8.59 25.14 -8.22
C THR A 128 7.76 25.02 -9.49
N ALA A 129 6.52 24.51 -9.39
CA ALA A 129 5.61 24.42 -10.53
C ALA A 129 5.22 25.80 -11.11
N ARG A 130 5.12 26.83 -10.26
CA ARG A 130 4.84 28.21 -10.70
C ARG A 130 6.07 28.86 -11.34
N GLY A 131 7.26 28.67 -10.76
CA GLY A 131 8.53 29.16 -11.32
C GLY A 131 8.79 28.62 -12.73
N SER A 132 8.54 27.32 -12.94
CA SER A 132 8.67 26.67 -14.25
C SER A 132 7.72 27.21 -15.32
N ARG A 133 6.57 27.81 -14.94
CA ARG A 133 5.63 28.44 -15.89
C ARG A 133 6.00 29.87 -16.27
N THR A 134 6.72 30.60 -15.42
CA THR A 134 7.14 31.99 -15.69
C THR A 134 8.31 32.09 -16.67
N ASP A 135 9.17 31.08 -16.75
CA ASP A 135 10.32 31.09 -17.67
C ASP A 135 9.91 30.69 -19.11
N ALA A 136 8.89 29.85 -19.28
CA ALA A 136 8.40 29.46 -20.60
C ALA A 136 7.56 30.55 -21.31
N ALA A 137 6.97 31.49 -20.57
CA ALA A 137 6.07 32.51 -21.13
C ALA A 137 6.76 33.85 -21.48
N ARG A 138 8.02 34.08 -21.06
CA ARG A 138 8.72 35.36 -21.27
C ARG A 138 9.69 35.36 -22.47
N GLY A 139 9.88 34.23 -23.14
CA GLY A 139 10.91 34.06 -24.18
C GLY A 139 10.45 34.06 -25.65
N SER A 140 9.27 34.57 -26.01
CA SER A 140 8.83 34.58 -27.42
C SER A 140 7.94 35.76 -27.82
N ARG A 141 8.39 36.97 -27.47
CA ARG A 141 8.03 38.19 -28.21
C ARG A 141 9.32 38.96 -28.50
N THR A 142 10.21 38.34 -29.25
CA THR A 142 11.27 39.05 -29.96
C THR A 142 10.74 39.33 -31.36
N ASP A 143 10.73 40.61 -31.69
CA ASP A 143 10.17 41.23 -32.88
C ASP A 143 10.58 40.53 -34.19
N ALA A 144 9.59 40.01 -34.91
CA ALA A 144 9.74 39.63 -36.31
C ALA A 144 9.30 40.82 -37.19
N ALA A 145 10.21 41.75 -37.47
CA ALA A 145 10.03 42.74 -38.55
C ALA A 145 11.36 43.38 -39.00
N ARG A 146 12.05 42.70 -39.93
CA ARG A 146 13.07 43.16 -40.93
C ARG A 146 14.14 42.08 -41.02
N GLY A 147 14.26 41.27 -42.06
CA GLY A 147 14.24 41.67 -43.47
C GLY A 147 15.67 42.05 -43.88
N SER A 148 16.52 41.07 -44.18
CA SER A 148 17.54 41.18 -45.24
C SER A 148 18.22 39.85 -45.51
N ARG A 149 18.40 39.64 -46.81
CA ARG A 149 19.21 38.62 -47.52
C ARG A 149 20.64 38.63 -46.94
N THR A 150 21.46 37.59 -47.02
CA THR A 150 22.21 37.19 -48.23
C THR A 150 22.97 35.88 -47.96
N ASP A 151 23.32 35.21 -49.06
CA ASP A 151 24.03 33.94 -49.26
C ASP A 151 25.25 33.62 -48.37
N ALA A 152 25.49 32.32 -48.16
CA ALA A 152 26.60 31.57 -48.79
C ALA A 152 27.11 30.38 -47.95
N ALA A 153 27.44 29.32 -48.68
CA ALA A 153 28.06 28.05 -48.30
C ALA A 153 29.15 28.08 -47.22
N ARG A 154 29.19 27.03 -46.38
CA ARG A 154 30.33 26.08 -46.32
C ARG A 154 30.03 24.95 -45.32
N GLY A 155 30.23 23.71 -45.75
CA GLY A 155 30.27 22.57 -44.85
C GLY A 155 31.55 22.55 -44.01
N SER A 156 31.48 21.95 -42.83
CA SER A 156 32.39 20.87 -42.40
C SER A 156 32.03 20.36 -41.00
N ARG A 157 32.11 19.03 -40.93
CA ARG A 157 32.27 18.13 -39.78
C ARG A 157 32.74 18.77 -38.47
N THR A 158 32.14 18.35 -37.36
CA THR A 158 32.87 17.78 -36.20
C THR A 158 31.94 17.02 -35.25
N ASP A 159 32.45 15.85 -34.88
CA ASP A 159 32.18 14.90 -33.82
C ASP A 159 31.15 15.18 -32.72
N ALA A 160 30.35 14.13 -32.49
CA ALA A 160 29.55 13.91 -31.31
C ALA A 160 30.44 13.44 -30.14
N ALA A 161 30.62 14.30 -29.13
CA ALA A 161 31.15 13.89 -27.84
C ALA A 161 29.98 13.71 -26.85
N VAL A 162 29.67 12.45 -26.56
CA VAL A 162 28.78 12.04 -25.47
C VAL A 162 29.53 12.23 -24.15
N LEU A 163 29.17 13.26 -23.39
CA LEU A 163 29.59 13.45 -22.00
C LEU A 163 28.86 12.44 -21.12
N LEU A 164 29.57 11.38 -20.72
CA LEU A 164 29.20 10.51 -19.60
C LEU A 164 29.40 11.26 -18.28
N PRO A 165 28.49 11.15 -17.29
CA PRO A 165 28.73 11.68 -15.96
C PRO A 165 29.77 10.84 -15.19
N PRO A 166 30.55 11.45 -14.29
CA PRO A 166 31.61 10.76 -13.55
C PRO A 166 31.04 9.79 -12.51
N LYS A 167 31.59 8.58 -12.48
CA LYS A 167 31.43 7.60 -11.39
C LYS A 167 32.18 8.14 -10.16
N ASN A 168 31.42 8.62 -9.17
CA ASN A 168 31.94 8.84 -7.82
C ASN A 168 32.05 7.48 -7.11
N GLU A 169 33.26 6.96 -7.05
CA GLU A 169 33.63 5.78 -6.28
C GLU A 169 33.82 6.18 -4.81
N VAL A 170 32.75 6.01 -4.02
CA VAL A 170 32.81 6.13 -2.55
C VAL A 170 33.42 4.85 -2.00
N LYS A 171 34.69 4.91 -1.59
CA LYS A 171 35.34 3.88 -0.77
C LYS A 171 34.67 3.87 0.61
N ASN A 172 33.74 2.94 0.84
CA ASN A 172 33.27 2.63 2.19
C ASN A 172 34.38 1.90 2.97
N PRO A 173 34.71 2.32 4.20
CA PRO A 173 35.59 1.55 5.08
C PRO A 173 34.93 0.23 5.50
N PRO A 174 35.73 -0.80 5.84
CA PRO A 174 35.20 -2.11 6.26
C PRO A 174 34.39 -1.98 7.56
N PRO A 175 33.33 -2.80 7.74
CA PRO A 175 32.55 -2.79 8.97
C PRO A 175 33.41 -3.27 10.16
N PRO A 176 33.20 -2.71 11.37
CA PRO A 176 33.87 -3.19 12.57
C PRO A 176 33.46 -4.65 12.83
N GLN A 177 34.47 -5.50 13.05
CA GLN A 177 34.29 -6.89 13.43
C GLN A 177 33.54 -6.95 14.77
N VAL A 178 32.36 -7.58 14.75
CA VAL A 178 31.58 -7.85 15.95
C VAL A 178 32.24 -9.03 16.66
N THR A 179 32.93 -8.74 17.75
CA THR A 179 33.44 -9.75 18.69
C THR A 179 32.26 -10.41 19.39
N HIS A 180 31.99 -11.66 19.03
CA HIS A 180 31.06 -12.52 19.76
C HIS A 180 31.62 -12.80 21.15
N THR A 181 31.02 -12.18 22.17
CA THR A 181 31.18 -12.58 23.57
C THR A 181 30.28 -13.79 23.83
N PRO A 182 30.78 -14.88 24.45
CA PRO A 182 29.95 -16.01 24.80
C PRO A 182 28.96 -15.60 25.89
N ARG A 183 27.68 -15.86 25.62
CA ARG A 183 26.53 -15.59 26.49
C ARG A 183 26.55 -16.60 27.64
N SER A 184 26.85 -16.12 28.85
CA SER A 184 26.68 -16.89 30.08
C SER A 184 25.25 -17.41 30.21
N GLU A 185 25.17 -18.70 30.50
CA GLU A 185 24.01 -19.38 31.07
C GLU A 185 23.50 -18.61 32.29
N VAL A 186 22.22 -18.22 32.26
CA VAL A 186 21.49 -17.85 33.46
C VAL A 186 20.24 -18.70 33.53
N ALA A 187 20.18 -19.39 34.65
CA ALA A 187 19.20 -20.38 35.07
C ALA A 187 17.73 -20.00 34.88
N GLY A 188 16.97 -21.03 34.49
CA GLY A 188 15.59 -21.35 34.84
C GLY A 188 14.71 -20.24 35.40
N VAL A 189 13.75 -19.82 34.58
CA VAL A 189 12.43 -19.36 35.06
C VAL A 189 11.39 -20.24 34.38
N GLU A 190 10.97 -21.27 35.10
CA GLU A 190 9.79 -22.08 34.79
C GLU A 190 8.59 -21.14 34.69
N THR A 191 8.12 -20.93 33.46
CA THR A 191 6.90 -20.15 33.21
C THR A 191 5.75 -21.13 33.17
N GLY A 192 4.86 -20.99 34.16
CA GLY A 192 3.73 -21.86 34.41
C GLY A 192 2.88 -22.12 33.18
N GLU A 193 2.69 -23.41 32.92
CA GLU A 193 1.61 -23.98 32.15
C GLU A 193 0.28 -23.62 32.84
N GLY A 194 -0.61 -22.97 32.11
CA GLY A 194 -1.89 -22.57 32.66
C GLY A 194 -2.60 -21.59 31.76
N GLU A 195 -3.20 -22.10 30.69
CA GLU A 195 -4.61 -21.87 30.36
C GLU A 195 -4.90 -22.46 28.97
N ASP A 196 -5.43 -23.68 29.00
CA ASP A 196 -6.17 -24.35 27.93
C ASP A 196 -7.35 -23.45 27.49
N LEU A 197 -7.06 -22.52 26.60
CA LEU A 197 -8.09 -21.96 25.74
C LEU A 197 -8.34 -22.98 24.63
N VAL A 198 -9.40 -23.76 24.82
CA VAL A 198 -10.11 -24.53 23.79
C VAL A 198 -10.51 -23.55 22.68
N ARG A 199 -9.56 -23.25 21.80
CA ARG A 199 -9.75 -22.38 20.64
C ARG A 199 -10.05 -23.30 19.48
N ASP A 200 -11.34 -23.58 19.36
CA ASP A 200 -12.03 -24.28 18.27
C ASP A 200 -11.20 -24.29 16.97
N ASP A 201 -10.63 -25.46 16.67
CA ASP A 201 -9.63 -25.75 15.64
C ASP A 201 -10.22 -25.67 14.22
N LYS A 202 -10.70 -24.50 13.83
CA LYS A 202 -10.84 -24.15 12.40
C LYS A 202 -9.55 -23.51 11.90
N ARG A 203 -8.42 -24.20 12.10
CA ARG A 203 -7.25 -23.91 11.28
C ARG A 203 -7.64 -24.21 9.83
N PRO A 204 -7.53 -23.24 8.91
CA PRO A 204 -7.80 -23.51 7.50
C PRO A 204 -6.88 -24.64 7.07
N ALA A 205 -7.42 -25.62 6.33
CA ALA A 205 -6.63 -26.72 5.79
C ALA A 205 -5.52 -26.13 4.91
N VAL A 206 -4.29 -26.12 5.44
CA VAL A 206 -3.13 -25.61 4.72
C VAL A 206 -2.69 -26.69 3.75
N ASP A 207 -2.48 -26.31 2.49
CA ASP A 207 -1.95 -27.23 1.47
C ASP A 207 -0.47 -27.54 1.78
N GLU A 208 -0.24 -28.70 2.40
CA GLU A 208 1.09 -29.19 2.76
C GLU A 208 2.01 -29.39 1.56
N ALA A 209 1.46 -29.70 0.39
CA ALA A 209 2.26 -29.85 -0.82
C ALA A 209 2.83 -28.49 -1.26
N LEU A 210 2.05 -27.41 -1.12
CA LEU A 210 2.52 -26.05 -1.38
C LEU A 210 3.62 -25.63 -0.38
N VAL A 211 3.44 -25.92 0.91
CA VAL A 211 4.46 -25.59 1.93
C VAL A 211 5.79 -26.29 1.62
N ALA A 212 5.75 -27.57 1.27
CA ALA A 212 6.95 -28.32 0.90
C ALA A 212 7.62 -27.78 -0.39
N ASP A 213 6.83 -27.35 -1.37
CA ASP A 213 7.33 -26.74 -2.61
C ASP A 213 8.06 -25.42 -2.34
N ILE A 214 7.48 -24.55 -1.51
CA ILE A 214 8.09 -23.26 -1.13
C ILE A 214 9.37 -23.46 -0.34
N LEU A 215 9.40 -24.38 0.64
CA LEU A 215 10.60 -24.67 1.42
C LEU A 215 11.73 -25.30 0.58
N ARG A 216 11.38 -25.96 -0.54
CA ARG A 216 12.38 -26.44 -1.51
C ARG A 216 13.03 -25.27 -2.28
N MET A 217 12.25 -24.23 -2.60
CA MET A 217 12.77 -23.00 -3.24
C MET A 217 13.57 -22.12 -2.27
N ARG A 218 13.12 -22.05 -1.00
CA ARG A 218 13.70 -21.21 0.06
C ARG A 218 13.94 -22.03 1.31
N ASN A 219 15.09 -22.69 1.35
CA ASN A 219 15.51 -23.51 2.50
C ASN A 219 15.93 -22.69 3.73
N ASP A 220 16.12 -21.38 3.56
CA ASP A 220 16.39 -20.39 4.59
C ASP A 220 15.13 -19.98 5.37
N TRP A 221 13.93 -20.29 4.85
CA TRP A 221 12.68 -19.97 5.51
C TRP A 221 12.24 -21.06 6.49
N VAL A 222 11.61 -20.64 7.58
CA VAL A 222 11.08 -21.56 8.59
C VAL A 222 9.64 -21.95 8.23
N ARG A 223 9.33 -23.25 8.35
CA ARG A 223 8.00 -23.81 8.07
C ARG A 223 6.87 -23.07 8.79
N SER A 224 7.06 -22.72 10.07
CA SER A 224 6.06 -22.00 10.87
C SER A 224 5.69 -20.65 10.27
N ASP A 225 6.65 -19.95 9.66
CA ASP A 225 6.41 -18.62 9.07
C ASP A 225 5.70 -18.73 7.73
N VAL A 226 6.00 -19.77 6.94
CA VAL A 226 5.26 -20.08 5.70
C VAL A 226 3.79 -20.39 6.01
N VAL A 227 3.55 -21.25 7.01
CA VAL A 227 2.18 -21.59 7.47
C VAL A 227 1.46 -20.35 8.00
N LYS A 228 2.14 -19.52 8.79
CA LYS A 228 1.59 -18.26 9.31
C LYS A 228 1.22 -17.28 8.19
N ALA A 229 2.03 -17.19 7.15
CA ALA A 229 1.73 -16.36 5.98
C ALA A 229 0.52 -16.88 5.19
N LEU A 230 0.41 -18.21 4.99
CA LEU A 230 -0.75 -18.85 4.34
C LEU A 230 -2.04 -18.67 5.14
N GLY A 231 -1.97 -18.68 6.46
CA GLY A 231 -3.13 -18.50 7.34
C GLY A 231 -3.59 -17.04 7.49
N HIS A 232 -2.91 -16.07 6.88
CA HIS A 232 -3.27 -14.67 7.01
C HIS A 232 -4.58 -14.34 6.25
N PRO A 233 -5.54 -13.58 6.83
CA PRO A 233 -6.85 -13.32 6.21
C PRO A 233 -6.80 -12.80 4.76
N ARG A 234 -5.89 -11.85 4.49
CA ARG A 234 -5.69 -11.30 3.13
C ARG A 234 -5.21 -12.31 2.08
N VAL A 235 -4.68 -13.44 2.53
CA VAL A 235 -4.21 -14.54 1.69
C VAL A 235 -5.32 -15.59 1.57
N THR A 236 -5.97 -15.96 2.68
CA THR A 236 -7.05 -16.97 2.70
C THR A 236 -8.32 -16.53 1.98
N GLU A 237 -8.59 -15.22 1.89
CA GLU A 237 -9.71 -14.68 1.10
C GLU A 237 -9.53 -14.81 -0.43
N ARG A 238 -8.36 -15.27 -0.90
CA ARG A 238 -8.04 -15.38 -2.33
C ARG A 238 -8.17 -16.83 -2.83
N PRO A 239 -8.41 -17.04 -4.14
CA PRO A 239 -8.43 -18.38 -4.72
C PRO A 239 -7.10 -19.12 -4.49
N ALA A 240 -7.16 -20.40 -4.08
CA ALA A 240 -5.99 -21.19 -3.72
C ALA A 240 -4.93 -21.26 -4.84
N GLU A 241 -5.35 -21.37 -6.11
CA GLU A 241 -4.45 -21.38 -7.26
C GLU A 241 -3.67 -20.07 -7.41
N LEU A 242 -4.36 -18.94 -7.17
CA LEU A 242 -3.73 -17.61 -7.22
C LEU A 242 -2.73 -17.43 -6.08
N VAL A 243 -3.07 -17.91 -4.87
CA VAL A 243 -2.17 -17.90 -3.71
C VAL A 243 -0.93 -18.74 -3.99
N ALA A 244 -1.09 -19.95 -4.50
CA ALA A 244 0.04 -20.83 -4.83
C ALA A 244 0.97 -20.21 -5.88
N ALA A 245 0.41 -19.60 -6.93
CA ALA A 245 1.21 -18.90 -7.95
C ALA A 245 1.93 -17.66 -7.37
N ALA A 246 1.25 -16.85 -6.57
CA ALA A 246 1.83 -15.68 -5.91
C ALA A 246 2.96 -16.05 -4.95
N PHE A 247 2.78 -17.12 -4.15
CA PHE A 247 3.80 -17.57 -3.21
C PHE A 247 5.06 -18.02 -3.93
N ARG A 248 4.94 -18.76 -5.04
CA ARG A 248 6.11 -19.15 -5.84
C ARG A 248 6.87 -17.96 -6.41
N ILE A 249 6.15 -16.91 -6.86
CA ILE A 249 6.77 -15.66 -7.32
C ILE A 249 7.53 -14.98 -6.17
N VAL A 250 6.91 -14.89 -4.99
CA VAL A 250 7.53 -14.28 -3.79
C VAL A 250 8.75 -15.08 -3.32
N ALA A 251 8.67 -16.41 -3.37
CA ALA A 251 9.77 -17.31 -3.00
C ALA A 251 10.93 -17.28 -4.00
N GLY A 252 10.66 -17.05 -5.28
CA GLY A 252 11.69 -16.90 -6.32
C GLY A 252 12.34 -15.52 -6.41
N ASP A 253 11.84 -14.54 -5.66
CA ASP A 253 12.46 -13.20 -5.57
C ASP A 253 13.53 -13.18 -4.47
N ASP A 254 14.80 -13.12 -4.89
CA ASP A 254 15.97 -13.07 -4.00
C ASP A 254 15.96 -11.86 -3.05
N ALA A 255 15.26 -10.79 -3.40
CA ALA A 255 15.10 -9.62 -2.53
C ALA A 255 14.06 -9.82 -1.42
N THR A 256 13.35 -10.95 -1.40
CA THR A 256 12.40 -11.27 -0.33
C THR A 256 13.12 -11.94 0.84
N ASP A 257 13.16 -11.30 1.99
CA ASP A 257 13.76 -11.88 3.21
C ASP A 257 12.77 -12.68 4.06
N SER A 258 11.46 -12.59 3.81
CA SER A 258 10.46 -13.31 4.61
C SER A 258 9.19 -13.69 3.84
N PRO A 259 8.56 -14.83 4.20
CA PRO A 259 7.29 -15.26 3.60
C PRO A 259 6.14 -14.28 3.91
N GLY A 260 6.27 -13.48 4.97
CA GLY A 260 5.30 -12.45 5.35
C GLY A 260 5.07 -11.39 4.26
N ARG A 261 6.02 -11.23 3.33
CA ARG A 261 5.89 -10.34 2.16
C ARG A 261 4.64 -10.64 1.35
N LEU A 262 4.21 -11.91 1.25
CA LEU A 262 2.99 -12.32 0.55
C LEU A 262 1.75 -11.55 1.03
N THR A 263 1.67 -11.18 2.31
CA THR A 263 0.52 -10.50 2.91
C THR A 263 0.35 -9.04 2.46
N ALA A 264 1.40 -8.46 1.87
CA ALA A 264 1.37 -7.10 1.35
C ALA A 264 0.69 -7.01 -0.04
N ALA A 265 0.25 -5.81 -0.40
CA ALA A 265 -0.21 -5.51 -1.75
C ALA A 265 1.01 -5.29 -2.65
N GLY A 266 1.48 -6.35 -3.30
CA GLY A 266 2.63 -6.30 -4.21
C GLY A 266 2.35 -6.75 -5.65
N PRO A 267 3.32 -6.54 -6.55
CA PRO A 267 3.18 -6.87 -7.97
C PRO A 267 3.00 -8.37 -8.24
N TRP A 268 3.47 -9.23 -7.34
CA TRP A 268 3.35 -10.69 -7.43
C TRP A 268 1.88 -11.15 -7.52
N TRP A 269 0.91 -10.40 -7.00
CA TRP A 269 -0.50 -10.74 -7.16
C TRP A 269 -1.00 -10.56 -8.59
N ALA A 270 -0.61 -9.47 -9.24
CA ALA A 270 -0.96 -9.21 -10.64
C ALA A 270 -0.25 -10.18 -11.57
N GLU A 271 0.99 -10.57 -11.22
CA GLU A 271 1.76 -11.56 -11.95
C GLU A 271 1.20 -12.97 -11.77
N ALA A 272 0.85 -13.35 -10.54
CA ALA A 272 0.15 -14.59 -10.25
C ALA A 272 -1.16 -14.69 -11.03
N ALA A 273 -1.92 -13.60 -11.18
CA ALA A 273 -3.15 -13.62 -11.97
C ALA A 273 -2.90 -13.84 -13.48
N ARG A 274 -1.72 -13.48 -13.98
CA ARG A 274 -1.32 -13.76 -15.37
C ARG A 274 -0.92 -15.22 -15.54
N THR A 275 -0.22 -15.81 -14.56
CA THR A 275 0.27 -17.19 -14.61
C THR A 275 -0.79 -18.22 -14.22
N ALA A 276 -1.58 -17.94 -13.18
CA ALA A 276 -2.71 -18.75 -12.72
C ALA A 276 -3.96 -18.56 -13.58
N ARG A 277 -3.82 -18.17 -14.86
CA ARG A 277 -4.97 -18.18 -15.76
C ARG A 277 -5.57 -19.58 -15.70
N PRO A 278 -6.86 -19.70 -15.32
CA PRO A 278 -7.47 -21.00 -15.17
C PRO A 278 -7.22 -21.76 -16.46
N LYS A 279 -6.74 -23.01 -16.34
CA LYS A 279 -6.65 -23.90 -17.49
C LYS A 279 -8.00 -23.80 -18.17
N ARG A 280 -8.02 -23.27 -19.40
CA ARG A 280 -9.25 -23.23 -20.18
C ARG A 280 -9.84 -24.63 -20.09
N PRO A 281 -11.12 -24.79 -19.71
CA PRO A 281 -11.74 -26.10 -19.74
C PRO A 281 -11.41 -26.71 -21.09
N ALA A 282 -10.94 -27.95 -21.08
CA ALA A 282 -10.59 -28.64 -22.30
C ALA A 282 -11.80 -28.52 -23.23
N LEU A 283 -11.59 -27.81 -24.34
CA LEU A 283 -12.64 -27.66 -25.34
C LEU A 283 -12.93 -29.06 -25.84
N PRO A 284 -14.21 -29.46 -25.98
CA PRO A 284 -14.52 -30.75 -26.55
C PRO A 284 -13.83 -30.89 -27.91
N ASP A 285 -13.37 -32.11 -28.23
CA ASP A 285 -12.61 -32.37 -29.46
C ASP A 285 -13.40 -31.95 -30.72
N ARG A 286 -14.73 -32.00 -30.63
CA ARG A 286 -15.67 -31.53 -31.64
C ARG A 286 -16.77 -30.69 -31.02
N CYS A 287 -17.20 -29.66 -31.73
CA CYS A 287 -18.42 -28.91 -31.42
C CYS A 287 -19.55 -29.42 -32.31
N ASP A 288 -20.68 -29.79 -31.69
CA ASP A 288 -21.83 -30.38 -32.39
C ASP A 288 -22.71 -29.32 -33.12
N ASP A 289 -22.20 -28.10 -33.32
CA ASP A 289 -22.92 -27.08 -34.09
C ASP A 289 -22.88 -27.41 -35.58
N ALA A 290 -24.06 -27.63 -36.17
CA ALA A 290 -24.22 -28.04 -37.57
C ALA A 290 -23.72 -27.00 -38.59
N ARG A 291 -23.42 -25.76 -38.15
CA ARG A 291 -22.86 -24.70 -38.99
C ARG A 291 -21.34 -24.78 -39.17
N HIS A 292 -20.68 -25.76 -38.54
CA HIS A 292 -19.29 -26.08 -38.84
C HIS A 292 -19.16 -26.81 -40.19
N ASP A 293 -18.08 -26.53 -40.92
CA ASP A 293 -17.78 -27.26 -42.15
C ASP A 293 -17.42 -28.72 -41.81
N ALA A 294 -18.23 -29.65 -42.32
CA ALA A 294 -18.04 -31.09 -42.11
C ALA A 294 -16.73 -31.61 -42.71
N ASN A 295 -16.15 -30.91 -43.68
CA ASN A 295 -14.88 -31.27 -44.32
C ASN A 295 -13.66 -30.79 -43.54
N VAL A 296 -13.85 -29.90 -42.55
CA VAL A 296 -12.77 -29.37 -41.71
C VAL A 296 -13.16 -29.59 -40.24
N PRO A 297 -13.08 -30.84 -39.73
CA PRO A 297 -13.60 -31.20 -38.40
C PRO A 297 -12.92 -30.49 -37.22
N HIS A 298 -11.78 -29.81 -37.46
CA HIS A 298 -11.09 -28.99 -36.47
C HIS A 298 -11.37 -27.49 -36.60
N ASP A 299 -12.17 -27.07 -37.59
CA ASP A 299 -12.53 -25.68 -37.76
C ASP A 299 -13.55 -25.26 -36.70
N ARG A 300 -13.20 -24.26 -35.91
CA ARG A 300 -14.02 -23.70 -34.84
C ARG A 300 -14.70 -22.39 -35.27
N MET A 301 -14.69 -22.12 -36.57
CA MET A 301 -15.42 -21.04 -37.20
C MET A 301 -16.79 -21.50 -37.67
N LEU A 302 -17.76 -20.59 -37.62
CA LEU A 302 -19.07 -20.71 -38.24
C LEU A 302 -19.08 -19.83 -39.48
N TYR A 303 -19.61 -20.35 -40.58
CA TYR A 303 -19.75 -19.59 -41.82
C TYR A 303 -21.21 -19.18 -42.00
N ASP A 304 -21.44 -17.89 -42.30
CA ASP A 304 -22.76 -17.43 -42.74
C ASP A 304 -23.01 -17.81 -44.20
N ASP A 305 -24.23 -17.57 -44.69
CA ASP A 305 -24.62 -17.84 -46.09
C ASP A 305 -23.81 -17.03 -47.12
N GLN A 306 -23.03 -16.04 -46.67
CA GLN A 306 -22.14 -15.22 -47.49
C GLN A 306 -20.68 -15.70 -47.41
N GLY A 307 -20.42 -16.83 -46.74
CA GLY A 307 -19.08 -17.39 -46.56
C GLY A 307 -18.22 -16.62 -45.56
N ARG A 308 -18.79 -15.73 -44.74
CA ARG A 308 -18.03 -14.98 -43.72
C ARG A 308 -17.85 -15.83 -42.48
N ALA A 309 -16.58 -16.01 -42.11
CA ALA A 309 -16.21 -16.75 -40.93
C ALA A 309 -16.45 -15.92 -39.65
N SER A 310 -17.11 -16.51 -38.66
CA SER A 310 -17.31 -15.97 -37.32
C SER A 310 -16.91 -17.00 -36.27
N ARG A 311 -16.51 -16.58 -35.07
CA ARG A 311 -16.11 -17.55 -34.02
C ARG A 311 -17.35 -18.24 -33.47
N CYS A 312 -17.34 -19.58 -33.40
CA CYS A 312 -18.43 -20.32 -32.78
C CYS A 312 -18.59 -19.92 -31.31
N PRO A 313 -19.77 -19.45 -30.85
CA PRO A 313 -19.98 -19.01 -29.48
C PRO A 313 -19.91 -20.16 -28.47
N ILE A 314 -20.02 -21.42 -28.92
CA ILE A 314 -19.87 -22.62 -28.08
C ILE A 314 -18.38 -22.97 -27.91
N CYS A 315 -17.59 -22.95 -28.99
CA CYS A 315 -16.14 -23.18 -28.96
C CYS A 315 -15.35 -22.00 -28.37
N HIS A 316 -15.89 -20.81 -28.53
CA HIS A 316 -15.31 -19.56 -28.10
C HIS A 316 -16.39 -18.80 -27.34
N PRO A 317 -16.81 -19.29 -26.16
CA PRO A 317 -17.67 -18.51 -25.30
C PRO A 317 -16.95 -17.19 -25.13
N ALA A 318 -17.60 -16.12 -25.62
CA ALA A 318 -17.07 -14.79 -25.47
C ALA A 318 -16.80 -14.67 -23.97
N VAL A 319 -15.52 -14.65 -23.58
CA VAL A 319 -15.14 -14.34 -22.21
C VAL A 319 -15.82 -13.01 -22.02
N ALA A 320 -16.90 -12.99 -21.24
CA ALA A 320 -17.68 -11.80 -21.01
C ALA A 320 -16.71 -10.81 -20.37
N LEU A 321 -16.06 -10.02 -21.22
CA LEU A 321 -15.30 -8.87 -20.81
C LEU A 321 -16.39 -7.95 -20.31
N THR A 322 -16.67 -8.04 -19.01
CA THR A 322 -17.46 -7.12 -18.23
C THR A 322 -16.80 -5.75 -18.35
N GLY A 323 -17.05 -5.12 -19.47
CA GLY A 323 -16.63 -3.79 -19.86
C GLY A 323 -17.78 -3.26 -20.69
N ALA A 324 -18.82 -2.82 -19.98
CA ALA A 324 -19.97 -2.15 -20.54
C ALA A 324 -19.47 -1.04 -21.49
N ARG A 325 -19.66 -1.22 -22.80
CA ARG A 325 -19.67 -0.10 -23.72
C ARG A 325 -20.92 0.69 -23.39
N SER A 326 -20.74 1.94 -22.94
CA SER A 326 -21.82 2.89 -22.73
C SER A 326 -22.72 2.95 -23.98
N PRO A 327 -24.05 2.95 -23.81
CA PRO A 327 -24.95 3.15 -24.94
C PRO A 327 -24.70 4.55 -25.51
N SER A 328 -24.43 4.59 -26.82
CA SER A 328 -24.36 5.79 -27.63
C SER A 328 -25.63 6.62 -27.46
N THR A 329 -25.45 7.86 -27.03
CA THR A 329 -26.46 8.92 -26.93
C THR A 329 -27.22 9.05 -28.26
N PRO A 330 -28.58 9.02 -28.27
CA PRO A 330 -29.33 9.33 -29.48
C PRO A 330 -29.27 10.83 -29.78
N ALA A 331 -29.19 11.16 -31.08
CA ALA A 331 -29.16 12.52 -31.60
C ALA A 331 -30.43 13.30 -31.20
N GLN A 332 -30.26 14.52 -30.70
CA GLN A 332 -31.35 15.45 -30.47
C GLN A 332 -31.82 16.04 -31.81
N GLU A 333 -33.10 15.82 -32.13
CA GLU A 333 -33.83 16.54 -33.17
C GLU A 333 -33.98 18.02 -32.80
N ALA A 334 -33.62 18.89 -33.74
CA ALA A 334 -33.77 20.33 -33.64
C ALA A 334 -35.23 20.71 -33.87
N VAL A 335 -35.87 21.28 -32.84
CA VAL A 335 -37.10 22.07 -33.00
C VAL A 335 -36.70 23.51 -33.31
N THR A 336 -37.16 24.01 -34.45
CA THR A 336 -36.93 25.39 -34.94
C THR A 336 -38.18 26.22 -34.60
N PRO A 337 -38.05 27.51 -34.25
CA PRO A 337 -39.12 28.29 -33.60
C PRO A 337 -40.31 28.65 -34.50
#